data_AF-M5C4S4-F1
#
_entry.id   AF-M5C4S4-F1
#
_cell.length_a   1.000
_cell.length_b   1.000
_cell.length_c   1.000
_cell.angle_alpha   90.00
_cell.angle_beta   90.00
_cell.angle_gamma   90.00
#
_symmetry.space_group_name_H-M   'P 1'
#
loop_
_entity.id
_entity.type
_entity.pdbx_description
1 polymer ?
#
loop_
_entity_poly.entity_id
_entity_poly.type
_entity_poly.pdbx_seq_one_letter_code
_entity_poly.pdbx_strand_id
1 'polypeptide(L)'
;MCACTQFLTPIVNSDDFWPYSIMRQIANRMQIFSVKDLEPLEAFKALKKLRQESIGRDELESDQVLARAAKTSDCDDDVEEEAKWASCTWLLLREFVRRRVKMEENLRTEDSKSGGSASVTHVPVPSIPYFECRRIMTRGDFLARLDQMNIISIDVHHQVQLDSMLTLEAAREVVDDPEFEPMLKGVIARVDELESLGRTRELTFKDVKPGDRIKVVIDKTGGAD
;
A
#
# COMPACT_ATOMS: atom_id res chain seq x y z
N MET A 1 -19.13 27.79 18.40
CA MET A 1 -18.50 29.10 18.67
C MET A 1 -19.28 29.82 19.76
N CYS A 2 -18.81 29.80 21.00
CA CYS A 2 -19.31 30.71 22.03
C CYS A 2 -18.21 31.74 22.31
N ALA A 3 -18.44 32.98 21.90
CA ALA A 3 -17.51 34.08 22.11
C ALA A 3 -17.87 34.80 23.42
N CYS A 4 -17.02 34.65 24.42
CA CYS A 4 -16.92 35.60 25.53
C CYS A 4 -15.43 35.84 25.77
N THR A 5 -15.04 37.12 25.72
CA THR A 5 -13.71 37.69 26.06
C THR A 5 -12.51 37.15 25.28
N GLN A 6 -12.07 37.88 24.24
CA GLN A 6 -10.69 38.07 23.73
C GLN A 6 -9.67 36.90 23.72
N PHE A 7 -10.13 35.67 23.83
CA PHE A 7 -9.38 34.43 23.79
C PHE A 7 -10.14 33.48 22.86
N LEU A 8 -9.52 33.11 21.75
CA LEU A 8 -10.06 32.11 20.83
C LEU A 8 -9.68 30.73 21.38
N THR A 9 -10.66 29.87 21.64
CA THR A 9 -10.42 28.46 22.00
C THR A 9 -10.76 27.58 20.79
N PRO A 10 -9.81 27.31 19.87
CA PRO A 10 -10.04 26.37 18.79
C PRO A 10 -10.09 24.94 19.36
N ILE A 11 -11.08 24.16 18.92
CA ILE A 11 -11.15 22.71 19.15
C ILE A 11 -10.76 22.05 17.84
N VAL A 12 -9.71 21.24 17.86
CA VAL A 12 -9.22 20.48 16.72
C VAL A 12 -9.41 19.01 17.05
N ASN A 13 -10.10 18.29 16.16
CA ASN A 13 -10.23 16.85 16.23
C ASN A 13 -9.40 16.26 15.08
N SER A 14 -8.45 15.40 15.43
CA SER A 14 -7.56 14.72 14.48
C SER A 14 -7.11 13.42 15.13
N ASP A 15 -7.11 12.35 14.33
CA ASP A 15 -6.59 11.04 14.75
C ASP A 15 -5.05 11.02 14.80
N ASP A 16 -4.41 12.01 14.17
CA ASP A 16 -2.97 12.14 14.12
C ASP A 16 -2.40 13.02 15.24
N PHE A 17 -1.19 12.71 15.67
CA PHE A 17 -0.47 13.50 16.67
C PHE A 17 0.21 14.77 16.11
N TRP A 18 0.35 14.90 14.79
CA TRP A 18 1.10 16.02 14.19
C TRP A 18 0.52 17.42 14.47
N PRO A 19 -0.80 17.65 14.59
CA PRO A 19 -1.32 18.99 14.89
C PRO A 19 -0.87 19.46 16.28
N TYR A 20 -0.70 18.52 17.22
CA TYR A 20 -0.24 18.82 18.57
C TYR A 20 1.19 19.35 18.59
N SER A 21 2.10 18.72 17.84
CA SER A 21 3.52 19.11 17.84
C SER A 21 3.73 20.53 17.34
N ILE A 22 2.92 20.96 16.37
CA ILE A 22 2.93 22.32 15.82
C ILE A 22 2.25 23.30 16.77
N MET A 23 1.03 23.00 17.22
CA MET A 23 0.23 23.97 17.98
C MET A 23 0.73 24.17 19.41
N ARG A 24 1.35 23.16 20.05
CA ARG A 24 1.89 23.29 21.40
C ARG A 24 3.02 24.34 21.49
N GLN A 25 3.71 24.63 20.39
CA GLN A 25 4.74 25.67 20.36
C GLN A 25 4.17 27.08 20.47
N ILE A 26 2.94 27.28 19.99
CA ILE A 26 2.30 28.60 19.88
C ILE A 26 1.27 28.82 21.01
N ALA A 27 0.71 27.74 21.56
CA ALA A 27 -0.35 27.80 22.55
C ALA A 27 0.16 27.93 24.00
N ASN A 28 -0.23 29.03 24.68
CA ASN A 28 0.07 29.24 26.10
C ASN A 28 -0.63 28.25 27.04
N ARG A 29 -1.77 27.69 26.64
CA ARG A 29 -2.51 26.65 27.38
C ARG A 29 -3.21 25.71 26.39
N MET A 30 -2.64 24.52 26.21
CA MET A 30 -3.23 23.44 25.40
C MET A 30 -3.53 22.24 26.30
N GLN A 31 -4.76 21.72 26.22
CA GLN A 31 -5.17 20.47 26.86
C GLN A 31 -5.43 19.44 25.77
N ILE A 32 -4.86 18.25 25.91
CA ILE A 32 -5.13 17.12 25.02
C ILE A 32 -6.14 16.22 25.72
N PHE A 33 -7.15 15.81 24.98
CA PHE A 33 -8.05 14.74 25.39
C PHE A 33 -7.84 13.57 24.43
N SER A 34 -7.29 12.46 24.93
CA SER A 34 -7.28 11.21 24.17
C SER A 34 -8.65 10.57 24.31
N VAL A 35 -9.45 10.65 23.25
CA VAL A 35 -10.67 9.85 23.15
C VAL A 35 -10.24 8.51 22.59
N LYS A 36 -10.45 7.44 23.34
CA LYS A 36 -10.24 6.08 22.83
C LYS A 36 -11.45 5.67 22.02
N ASP A 37 -11.22 4.82 21.02
CA ASP A 37 -12.29 4.19 20.29
C ASP A 37 -13.19 3.38 21.22
N LEU A 38 -14.48 3.37 20.87
CA LEU A 38 -15.47 2.56 21.56
C LEU A 38 -15.31 1.10 21.14
N GLU A 39 -15.43 0.18 22.10
CA GLU A 39 -15.55 -1.23 21.79
C GLU A 39 -16.74 -1.45 20.84
N PRO A 40 -16.70 -2.42 19.91
CA PRO A 40 -17.71 -2.58 18.86
C PRO A 40 -19.15 -2.65 19.39
N LEU A 41 -19.32 -3.28 20.56
CA LEU A 41 -20.61 -3.39 21.23
C LEU A 41 -21.10 -2.05 21.80
N GLU A 42 -20.18 -1.22 22.28
CA GLU A 42 -20.46 0.11 22.83
C GLU A 42 -20.71 1.11 21.70
N ALA A 43 -19.92 1.05 20.63
CA ALA A 43 -20.14 1.81 19.40
C ALA A 43 -21.53 1.52 18.81
N PHE A 44 -21.91 0.25 18.75
CA PHE A 44 -23.24 -0.16 18.29
C PHE A 44 -24.37 0.40 19.17
N LYS A 45 -24.23 0.32 20.50
CA LYS A 45 -25.22 0.89 21.43
C LYS A 45 -25.32 2.40 21.31
N ALA A 46 -24.19 3.10 21.18
CA ALA A 46 -24.12 4.53 20.99
C ALA A 46 -24.77 4.95 19.67
N LEU A 47 -24.45 4.27 18.57
CA LEU A 47 -24.99 4.52 17.24
C LEU A 47 -26.51 4.27 17.19
N LYS A 48 -26.98 3.21 17.84
CA LYS A 48 -28.42 2.92 17.99
C LYS A 48 -29.12 4.04 18.77
N LYS A 49 -28.51 4.52 19.86
CA LYS A 49 -29.06 5.62 20.67
C LYS A 49 -29.10 6.95 19.89
N LEU A 50 -28.01 7.30 19.21
CA LEU A 50 -27.92 8.54 18.42
C LEU A 50 -28.94 8.54 17.27
N ARG A 51 -29.11 7.42 16.56
CA ARG A 51 -30.12 7.31 15.50
C ARG A 51 -31.55 7.40 16.03
N GLN A 52 -31.82 6.80 17.19
CA GLN A 52 -33.13 6.92 17.86
C GLN A 52 -33.47 8.37 18.23
N GLU A 53 -32.47 9.15 18.62
CA GLU A 53 -32.60 10.56 18.95
C GLU A 53 -32.75 11.43 17.70
N SER A 54 -32.11 11.09 16.58
CA SER A 54 -32.10 11.91 15.36
C SER A 54 -33.25 11.65 14.38
N ILE A 55 -33.68 10.40 14.21
CA ILE A 55 -34.66 9.98 13.18
C ILE A 55 -36.03 9.62 13.80
N GLY A 56 -36.09 9.39 15.12
CA GLY A 56 -37.30 8.91 15.80
C GLY A 56 -37.43 7.38 15.76
N ARG A 57 -38.30 6.81 16.60
CA ARG A 57 -38.36 5.34 16.83
C ARG A 57 -39.04 4.53 15.72
N ASP A 58 -39.77 5.17 14.82
CA ASP A 58 -40.67 4.48 13.88
C ASP A 58 -39.98 4.03 12.57
N GLU A 59 -38.79 4.57 12.25
CA GLU A 59 -37.99 4.22 11.07
C GLU A 59 -36.69 3.47 11.44
N LEU A 60 -36.72 2.67 12.52
CA LEU A 60 -35.54 1.91 12.92
C LEU A 60 -35.36 0.69 12.02
N GLU A 61 -34.32 0.71 11.19
CA GLU A 61 -33.83 -0.47 10.47
C GLU A 61 -33.57 -1.64 11.44
N SER A 62 -33.70 -2.87 10.94
CA SER A 62 -33.46 -4.08 11.75
C SER A 62 -32.07 -4.03 12.40
N ASP A 63 -31.97 -4.47 13.66
CA ASP A 63 -30.70 -4.58 14.40
C ASP A 63 -29.63 -5.37 13.61
N GLN A 64 -30.02 -6.22 12.66
CA GLN A 64 -29.10 -6.91 11.76
C GLN A 64 -28.42 -5.98 10.72
N VAL A 65 -29.11 -4.95 10.22
CA VAL A 65 -28.54 -3.98 9.26
C VAL A 65 -27.54 -3.09 9.96
N LEU A 66 -27.89 -2.61 11.16
CA LEU A 66 -26.99 -1.85 12.02
C LEU A 66 -25.79 -2.71 12.46
N ALA A 67 -26.00 -3.99 12.77
CA ALA A 67 -24.92 -4.88 13.17
C ALA A 67 -23.97 -5.15 12.01
N ARG A 68 -24.48 -5.28 10.77
CA ARG A 68 -23.65 -5.40 9.56
C ARG A 68 -22.87 -4.12 9.27
N ALA A 69 -23.48 -2.95 9.42
CA ALA A 69 -22.78 -1.67 9.27
C ALA A 69 -21.71 -1.44 10.35
N ALA A 70 -21.94 -1.93 11.58
CA ALA A 70 -20.92 -1.94 12.64
C ALA A 70 -19.88 -3.08 12.47
N LYS A 71 -20.14 -4.04 11.58
CA LYS A 71 -19.23 -5.13 11.19
C LYS A 71 -18.58 -4.90 9.84
N THR A 72 -18.79 -3.73 9.22
CA THR A 72 -17.95 -3.30 8.11
C THR A 72 -16.55 -3.25 8.72
N SER A 73 -15.75 -4.21 8.31
CA SER A 73 -14.40 -4.45 8.79
C SER A 73 -13.53 -3.29 8.30
N ASP A 74 -13.58 -2.17 9.01
CA ASP A 74 -12.73 -1.01 8.75
C ASP A 74 -11.26 -1.22 9.18
N CYS A 75 -10.77 -2.46 9.24
CA CYS A 75 -9.43 -2.71 9.79
C CYS A 75 -8.78 -3.96 9.15
N ASP A 76 -8.30 -3.84 7.91
CA ASP A 76 -6.92 -4.23 7.49
C ASP A 76 -6.62 -4.05 5.97
N ASP A 77 -7.34 -3.18 5.25
CA ASP A 77 -6.97 -2.84 3.86
C ASP A 77 -5.53 -2.26 3.75
N ASP A 78 -5.08 -1.53 4.78
CA ASP A 78 -3.74 -0.93 4.83
C ASP A 78 -2.62 -1.99 4.88
N VAL A 79 -2.85 -3.11 5.57
CA VAL A 79 -1.87 -4.23 5.64
C VAL A 79 -1.73 -4.89 4.27
N GLU A 80 -2.82 -4.97 3.52
CA GLU A 80 -2.78 -5.47 2.14
C GLU A 80 -2.04 -4.48 1.22
N GLU A 81 -2.29 -3.17 1.36
CA GLU A 81 -1.62 -2.14 0.56
C GLU A 81 -0.12 -2.04 0.85
N GLU A 82 0.30 -2.15 2.11
CA GLU A 82 1.70 -2.13 2.50
C GLU A 82 2.46 -3.36 1.94
N ALA A 83 1.85 -4.55 2.00
CA ALA A 83 2.42 -5.75 1.41
C ALA A 83 2.53 -5.66 -0.13
N LYS A 84 1.52 -5.07 -0.80
CA LYS A 84 1.55 -4.76 -2.25
C LYS A 84 2.69 -3.79 -2.56
N TRP A 85 2.81 -2.72 -1.79
CA TRP A 85 3.85 -1.71 -1.99
C TRP A 85 5.26 -2.29 -1.80
N ALA A 86 5.48 -3.04 -0.71
CA ALA A 86 6.77 -3.65 -0.40
C ALA A 86 7.18 -4.68 -1.46
N SER A 87 6.28 -5.59 -1.85
CA SER A 87 6.56 -6.62 -2.87
C SER A 87 6.88 -6.01 -4.24
N CYS A 88 6.11 -5.03 -4.70
CA CYS A 88 6.39 -4.29 -5.93
C CYS A 88 7.73 -3.53 -5.87
N THR A 89 8.06 -2.92 -4.74
CA THR A 89 9.33 -2.20 -4.55
C THR A 89 10.52 -3.15 -4.63
N TRP A 90 10.45 -4.32 -3.99
CA TRP A 90 11.51 -5.33 -4.07
C TRP A 90 11.68 -5.91 -5.48
N LEU A 91 10.60 -6.06 -6.25
CA LEU A 91 10.70 -6.45 -7.67
C LEU A 91 11.51 -5.43 -8.49
N LEU A 92 11.29 -4.13 -8.25
CA LEU A 92 12.05 -3.07 -8.91
C LEU A 92 13.52 -3.06 -8.46
N LEU A 93 13.79 -3.13 -7.15
CA LEU A 93 15.15 -3.15 -6.60
C LEU A 93 15.96 -4.34 -7.13
N ARG A 94 15.36 -5.53 -7.18
CA ARG A 94 15.98 -6.72 -7.77
C ARG A 94 16.39 -6.48 -9.23
N GLU A 95 15.56 -5.81 -10.02
CA GLU A 95 15.89 -5.52 -11.42
C GLU A 95 17.01 -4.48 -11.57
N PHE A 96 17.14 -3.52 -10.64
CA PHE A 96 18.31 -2.65 -10.58
C PHE A 96 19.59 -3.42 -10.26
N VAL A 97 19.58 -4.30 -9.25
CA VAL A 97 20.72 -5.17 -8.91
C VAL A 97 21.10 -6.06 -10.09
N ARG A 98 20.11 -6.69 -10.75
CA ARG A 98 20.33 -7.52 -11.93
C ARG A 98 20.99 -6.74 -13.08
N ARG A 99 20.57 -5.49 -13.33
CA ARG A 99 21.22 -4.63 -14.33
C ARG A 99 22.63 -4.25 -13.92
N ARG A 100 22.86 -3.97 -12.63
CA ARG A 100 24.19 -3.65 -12.09
C ARG A 100 25.18 -4.79 -12.33
N VAL A 101 24.79 -6.03 -12.02
CA VAL A 101 25.62 -7.23 -12.24
C VAL A 101 25.95 -7.41 -13.73
N LYS A 102 24.96 -7.22 -14.62
CA LYS A 102 25.19 -7.27 -16.08
C LYS A 102 26.16 -6.19 -16.57
N MET A 103 26.06 -4.97 -16.04
CA MET A 103 27.00 -3.89 -16.36
C MET A 103 28.42 -4.24 -15.92
N GLU A 104 28.60 -4.81 -14.72
CA GLU A 104 29.90 -5.29 -14.24
C GLU A 104 30.50 -6.38 -15.13
N GLU A 105 29.68 -7.35 -15.56
CA GLU A 105 30.10 -8.45 -16.42
C GLU A 105 30.54 -7.96 -17.81
N ASN A 106 29.78 -7.02 -18.40
CA ASN A 106 30.13 -6.42 -19.69
C ASN A 106 31.48 -5.69 -19.60
N LEU A 107 31.69 -4.89 -18.55
CA LEU A 107 32.94 -4.17 -18.33
C LEU A 107 34.13 -5.14 -18.18
N ARG A 108 33.99 -6.21 -17.37
CA ARG A 108 35.03 -7.25 -17.22
C ARG A 108 35.38 -7.90 -18.57
N THR A 109 34.40 -8.08 -19.44
CA THR A 109 34.58 -8.64 -20.79
C THR A 109 35.29 -7.67 -21.73
N GLU A 110 35.03 -6.36 -21.60
CA GLU A 110 35.66 -5.29 -22.38
C GLU A 110 37.12 -5.03 -21.94
N ASP A 111 37.41 -5.10 -20.64
CA ASP A 111 38.76 -4.98 -20.08
C ASP A 111 39.69 -6.10 -20.59
N SER A 112 39.16 -7.33 -20.68
CA SER A 112 39.89 -8.50 -21.21
C SER A 112 40.29 -8.33 -22.69
N LYS A 113 39.61 -7.44 -23.43
CA LYS A 113 39.88 -7.16 -24.85
C LYS A 113 40.75 -5.93 -25.06
N SER A 114 40.75 -4.97 -24.13
CA SER A 114 41.38 -3.66 -24.31
C SER A 114 42.69 -3.46 -23.52
N GLY A 115 43.05 -4.35 -22.59
CA GLY A 115 44.37 -4.34 -21.91
C GLY A 115 44.67 -3.11 -21.06
N GLY A 116 43.70 -2.21 -20.88
CA GLY A 116 43.79 -1.03 -20.02
C GLY A 116 43.29 -1.35 -18.62
N SER A 117 44.07 -1.02 -17.60
CA SER A 117 43.67 -1.06 -16.20
C SER A 117 42.67 0.07 -15.89
N ALA A 118 41.43 -0.03 -16.36
CA ALA A 118 40.35 0.81 -15.87
C ALA A 118 39.99 0.31 -14.47
N SER A 119 40.06 1.17 -13.46
CA SER A 119 39.70 0.74 -12.11
C SER A 119 38.22 0.36 -12.09
N VAL A 120 37.93 -0.84 -11.60
CA VAL A 120 36.58 -1.41 -11.29
C VAL A 120 35.74 -0.49 -10.37
N THR A 121 36.29 0.65 -9.99
CA THR A 121 35.92 1.49 -8.87
C THR A 121 34.87 2.55 -9.24
N HIS A 122 34.41 2.63 -10.49
CA HIS A 122 33.37 3.59 -10.89
C HIS A 122 32.37 3.04 -11.93
N VAL A 123 31.64 2.00 -11.58
CA VAL A 123 30.45 1.60 -12.35
C VAL A 123 29.24 2.42 -11.86
N PRO A 124 28.57 3.18 -12.74
CA PRO A 124 27.46 4.04 -12.35
C PRO A 124 26.20 3.25 -11.97
N VAL A 125 25.27 3.92 -11.28
CA VAL A 125 23.94 3.37 -10.97
C VAL A 125 23.20 3.04 -12.27
N PRO A 126 22.59 1.86 -12.40
CA PRO A 126 21.81 1.51 -13.59
C PRO A 126 20.55 2.38 -13.69
N SER A 127 20.25 2.78 -14.92
CA SER A 127 19.05 3.54 -15.27
C SER A 127 18.00 2.65 -15.91
N ILE A 128 16.73 2.84 -15.55
CA ILE A 128 15.59 2.13 -16.14
C ILE A 128 14.57 3.17 -16.62
N PRO A 129 14.06 3.07 -17.86
CA PRO A 129 13.03 4.00 -18.32
C PRO A 129 11.71 3.80 -17.57
N TYR A 130 11.00 4.88 -17.29
CA TYR A 130 9.80 4.90 -16.46
C TYR A 130 8.71 3.90 -16.89
N PHE A 131 8.47 3.75 -18.19
CA PHE A 131 7.48 2.80 -18.71
C PHE A 131 7.84 1.35 -18.38
N GLU A 132 9.13 1.03 -18.31
CA GLU A 132 9.61 -0.30 -18.00
C GLU A 132 9.51 -0.58 -16.50
N CYS A 133 9.81 0.41 -15.64
CA CYS A 133 9.55 0.33 -14.21
C CYS A 133 8.08 0.00 -13.92
N ARG A 134 7.15 0.66 -14.62
CA ARG A 134 5.71 0.35 -14.50
C ARG A 134 5.36 -1.08 -14.92
N ARG A 135 6.02 -1.61 -15.94
CA ARG A 135 5.81 -2.99 -16.39
C ARG A 135 6.37 -4.01 -15.39
N ILE A 136 7.50 -3.71 -14.75
CA ILE A 136 8.12 -4.56 -13.73
C ILE A 136 7.26 -4.57 -12.46
N MET A 137 6.82 -3.40 -12.00
CA MET A 137 6.07 -3.26 -10.74
C MET A 137 4.58 -3.59 -10.86
N THR A 138 4.05 -3.70 -12.09
CA THR A 138 2.61 -3.84 -12.47
C THR A 138 1.69 -2.70 -11.99
N ARG A 139 1.94 -2.12 -10.81
CA ARG A 139 1.26 -0.95 -10.24
C ARG A 139 2.19 0.27 -10.23
N GLY A 140 1.97 1.18 -11.17
CA GLY A 140 2.83 2.35 -11.41
C GLY A 140 2.66 3.51 -10.42
N ASP A 141 1.60 3.52 -9.63
CA ASP A 141 1.29 4.62 -8.70
C ASP A 141 2.31 4.71 -7.57
N PHE A 142 2.90 3.56 -7.19
CA PHE A 142 3.92 3.47 -6.15
C PHE A 142 5.23 4.16 -6.52
N LEU A 143 5.51 4.40 -7.80
CA LEU A 143 6.72 5.11 -8.23
C LEU A 143 6.74 6.55 -7.70
N ALA A 144 5.60 7.24 -7.69
CA ALA A 144 5.53 8.60 -7.14
C ALA A 144 5.84 8.61 -5.63
N ARG A 145 5.35 7.60 -4.91
CA ARG A 145 5.60 7.44 -3.47
C ARG A 145 7.07 7.12 -3.19
N LEU A 146 7.72 6.30 -4.02
CA LEU A 146 9.15 5.98 -3.89
C LEU A 146 10.06 7.19 -4.15
N ASP A 147 9.68 8.04 -5.11
CA ASP A 147 10.38 9.29 -5.43
C ASP A 147 10.28 10.28 -4.26
N GLN A 148 9.08 10.45 -3.67
CA GLN A 148 8.88 11.27 -2.47
C GLN A 148 9.67 10.80 -1.25
N MET A 149 9.95 9.49 -1.15
CA MET A 149 10.78 8.92 -0.09
C MET A 149 12.28 8.96 -0.38
N ASN A 150 12.70 9.51 -1.52
CA ASN A 150 14.10 9.53 -1.97
C ASN A 150 14.73 8.13 -2.07
N ILE A 151 13.93 7.11 -2.39
CA ILE A 151 14.46 5.76 -2.69
C ILE A 151 14.89 5.70 -4.16
N ILE A 152 14.09 6.31 -5.03
CA ILE A 152 14.36 6.47 -6.45
C ILE A 152 14.38 7.96 -6.80
N SER A 153 15.00 8.29 -7.92
CA SER A 153 14.95 9.61 -8.55
C SER A 153 14.44 9.48 -9.98
N ILE A 154 13.49 10.33 -10.35
CA ILE A 154 12.92 10.40 -11.70
C ILE A 154 13.43 11.66 -12.41
N ASP A 155 14.23 11.47 -13.45
CA ASP A 155 14.77 12.57 -14.27
C ASP A 155 13.74 13.12 -15.29
N VAL A 156 14.01 14.30 -15.84
CA VAL A 156 13.22 14.96 -16.89
C VAL A 156 13.06 14.09 -18.14
N HIS A 157 14.02 13.20 -18.40
CA HIS A 157 13.96 12.23 -19.50
C HIS A 157 13.20 10.94 -19.16
N HIS A 158 12.44 10.93 -18.06
CA HIS A 158 11.71 9.77 -17.56
C HIS A 158 12.61 8.56 -17.34
N GLN A 159 13.82 8.82 -16.86
CA GLN A 159 14.79 7.82 -16.46
C GLN A 159 14.73 7.69 -14.94
N VAL A 160 14.55 6.46 -14.47
CA VAL A 160 14.46 6.13 -13.05
C VAL A 160 15.79 5.51 -12.63
N GLN A 161 16.37 6.06 -11.58
CA GLN A 161 17.59 5.57 -10.94
C GLN A 161 17.37 5.47 -9.43
N LEU A 162 18.24 4.74 -8.74
CA LEU A 162 18.31 4.82 -7.28
C LEU A 162 19.02 6.11 -6.87
N ASP A 163 18.54 6.74 -5.80
CA ASP A 163 19.06 8.03 -5.34
C ASP A 163 20.53 7.93 -4.90
N SER A 164 20.93 6.78 -4.34
CA SER A 164 22.27 6.55 -3.83
C SER A 164 22.82 5.17 -4.19
N MET A 165 24.13 5.10 -4.39
CA MET A 165 24.88 3.84 -4.49
C MET A 165 24.74 2.97 -3.24
N LEU A 166 24.58 3.58 -2.06
CA LEU A 166 24.40 2.84 -0.81
C LEU A 166 23.10 2.03 -0.83
N THR A 167 22.02 2.62 -1.35
CA THR A 167 20.73 1.94 -1.52
C THR A 167 20.85 0.74 -2.45
N LEU A 168 21.66 0.87 -3.51
CA LEU A 168 21.91 -0.23 -4.45
C LEU A 168 22.69 -1.38 -3.80
N GLU A 169 23.76 -1.09 -3.05
CA GLU A 169 24.55 -2.14 -2.38
C GLU A 169 23.77 -2.79 -1.23
N ALA A 170 22.96 -2.01 -0.49
CA ALA A 170 22.06 -2.57 0.51
C ALA A 170 20.99 -3.49 -0.12
N ALA A 171 20.43 -3.09 -1.27
CA ALA A 171 19.52 -3.95 -2.02
C ALA A 171 20.23 -5.20 -2.55
N ARG A 172 21.50 -5.10 -2.98
CA ARG A 172 22.31 -6.23 -3.42
C ARG A 172 22.51 -7.25 -2.30
N GLU A 173 22.87 -6.80 -1.10
CA GLU A 173 23.04 -7.67 0.08
C GLU A 173 21.78 -8.52 0.35
N VAL A 174 20.60 -7.90 0.26
CA VAL A 174 19.33 -8.60 0.48
C VAL A 174 18.96 -9.54 -0.68
N VAL A 175 19.21 -9.11 -1.93
CA VAL A 175 18.87 -9.92 -3.13
C VAL A 175 19.81 -11.11 -3.30
N ASP A 176 21.06 -11.00 -2.86
CA ASP A 176 22.04 -12.08 -2.91
C ASP A 176 21.78 -13.17 -1.85
N ASP A 177 20.89 -12.93 -0.88
CA ASP A 177 20.47 -13.94 0.10
C ASP A 177 19.68 -15.07 -0.61
N PRO A 178 20.07 -16.35 -0.43
CA PRO A 178 19.38 -17.49 -1.06
C PRO A 178 17.91 -17.65 -0.61
N GLU A 179 17.52 -17.14 0.56
CA GLU A 179 16.16 -17.18 1.08
C GLU A 179 15.27 -16.04 0.54
N PHE A 180 15.84 -15.03 -0.10
CA PHE A 180 15.11 -13.86 -0.60
C PHE A 180 14.08 -14.20 -1.68
N GLU A 181 14.49 -14.92 -2.73
CA GLU A 181 13.59 -15.30 -3.82
C GLU A 181 12.37 -16.14 -3.39
N PRO A 182 12.52 -17.22 -2.58
CA PRO A 182 11.36 -17.96 -2.09
C PRO A 182 10.51 -17.11 -1.15
N MET A 183 11.11 -16.24 -0.32
CA MET A 183 10.36 -15.32 0.55
C MET A 183 9.51 -14.34 -0.26
N LEU A 184 10.10 -13.68 -1.27
CA LEU A 184 9.40 -12.72 -2.13
C LEU A 184 8.24 -13.38 -2.88
N LYS A 185 8.45 -14.57 -3.45
CA LYS A 185 7.39 -15.34 -4.11
C LYS A 185 6.27 -15.73 -3.15
N GLY A 186 6.62 -16.11 -1.91
CA GLY A 186 5.64 -16.41 -0.87
C GLY A 186 4.81 -15.19 -0.46
N VAL A 187 5.41 -14.01 -0.37
CA VAL A 187 4.68 -12.75 -0.12
C VAL A 187 3.73 -12.44 -1.27
N ILE A 188 4.21 -12.50 -2.52
CA ILE A 188 3.37 -12.23 -3.71
C ILE A 188 2.19 -13.19 -3.78
N ALA A 189 2.40 -14.50 -3.54
CA ALA A 189 1.33 -15.48 -3.55
C ALA A 189 0.27 -15.21 -2.47
N ARG A 190 0.69 -14.84 -1.25
CA ARG A 190 -0.24 -14.47 -0.17
C ARG A 190 -1.03 -13.20 -0.50
N VAL A 191 -0.37 -12.20 -1.10
CA VAL A 191 -1.05 -10.97 -1.55
C VAL A 191 -2.08 -11.28 -2.63
N ASP A 192 -1.78 -12.15 -3.58
CA ASP A 192 -2.72 -12.58 -4.62
C ASP A 192 -3.91 -13.37 -4.03
N GLU A 193 -3.66 -14.25 -3.06
CA GLU A 193 -4.72 -14.95 -2.31
C GLU A 193 -5.65 -13.96 -1.58
N LEU A 194 -5.10 -12.96 -0.89
CA LEU A 194 -5.86 -11.93 -0.20
C LEU A 194 -6.68 -11.06 -1.18
N GLU A 195 -6.05 -10.62 -2.28
CA GLU A 195 -6.74 -9.83 -3.30
C GLU A 195 -7.87 -10.65 -3.96
N SER A 196 -7.68 -11.96 -4.11
CA SER A 196 -8.70 -12.87 -4.63
C SER A 196 -9.90 -13.02 -3.69
N LEU A 197 -9.71 -12.91 -2.37
CA LEU A 197 -10.78 -12.92 -1.37
C LEU A 197 -11.60 -11.63 -1.42
N GLY A 198 -10.93 -10.49 -1.63
CA GLY A 198 -11.59 -9.18 -1.80
C GLY A 198 -12.36 -9.05 -3.12
N ARG A 199 -12.01 -9.85 -4.14
CA ARG A 199 -12.79 -9.96 -5.39
C ARG A 199 -13.95 -10.94 -5.20
N THR A 200 -15.11 -10.44 -4.75
CA THR A 200 -16.36 -11.15 -4.98
C THR A 200 -16.57 -11.30 -6.48
N ARG A 201 -16.50 -12.54 -6.99
CA ARG A 201 -16.94 -12.87 -8.35
C ARG A 201 -18.47 -12.81 -8.38
N GLU A 202 -19.01 -11.62 -8.55
CA GLU A 202 -20.44 -11.41 -8.70
C GLU A 202 -20.91 -11.85 -10.09
N LEU A 203 -21.89 -12.75 -10.13
CA LEU A 203 -22.59 -13.13 -11.36
C LEU A 203 -23.94 -12.40 -11.36
N THR A 204 -24.01 -11.26 -12.04
CA THR A 204 -25.27 -10.54 -12.23
C THR A 204 -26.00 -11.09 -13.45
N PHE A 205 -27.15 -11.72 -13.23
CA PHE A 205 -28.03 -12.16 -14.31
C PHE A 205 -29.01 -11.03 -14.67
N LYS A 206 -29.02 -10.63 -15.94
CA LYS A 206 -30.00 -9.67 -16.48
C LYS A 206 -31.08 -10.45 -17.23
N ASP A 207 -32.34 -10.04 -17.09
CA ASP A 207 -33.52 -10.58 -17.81
C ASP A 207 -33.97 -12.02 -17.47
N VAL A 208 -33.98 -12.39 -16.18
CA VAL A 208 -34.58 -13.67 -15.73
C VAL A 208 -36.11 -13.56 -15.71
N LYS A 209 -36.80 -14.37 -16.52
CA LYS A 209 -38.28 -14.41 -16.55
C LYS A 209 -38.84 -15.40 -15.53
N PRO A 210 -40.08 -15.22 -15.05
CA PRO A 210 -40.73 -16.20 -14.19
C PRO A 210 -40.87 -17.55 -14.92
N GLY A 211 -40.08 -18.54 -14.51
CA GLY A 211 -40.01 -19.88 -15.12
C GLY A 211 -38.60 -20.30 -15.55
N ASP A 212 -37.66 -19.35 -15.69
CA ASP A 212 -36.28 -19.65 -16.09
C ASP A 212 -35.52 -20.35 -14.95
N ARG A 213 -34.79 -21.42 -15.30
CA ARG A 213 -33.95 -22.17 -14.36
C ARG A 213 -32.49 -21.98 -14.75
N ILE A 214 -31.73 -21.35 -13.87
CA ILE A 214 -30.29 -21.17 -14.04
C ILE A 214 -29.57 -22.23 -13.20
N LYS A 215 -28.71 -23.03 -13.84
CA LYS A 215 -27.84 -24.00 -13.16
C LYS A 215 -26.39 -23.54 -13.31
N VAL A 216 -25.79 -23.11 -12.21
CA VAL A 216 -24.36 -22.79 -12.14
C VAL A 216 -23.63 -24.01 -11.57
N VAL A 217 -22.69 -24.56 -12.33
CA VAL A 217 -21.81 -25.63 -11.87
C VAL A 217 -20.40 -25.04 -11.84
N ILE A 218 -19.80 -25.02 -10.66
CA ILE A 218 -18.42 -24.56 -10.47
C ILE A 218 -17.60 -25.81 -10.17
N ASP A 219 -16.79 -26.22 -11.13
CA ASP A 219 -15.78 -27.25 -10.91
C ASP A 219 -14.49 -26.57 -10.45
N LYS A 220 -14.02 -26.89 -9.25
CA LYS A 220 -12.75 -26.37 -8.70
C LYS A 220 -11.66 -27.45 -8.66
N THR A 221 -11.90 -28.62 -9.22
CA THR A 221 -10.88 -29.64 -9.34
C THR A 221 -9.98 -29.29 -10.54
N GLY A 222 -8.86 -28.62 -10.26
CA GLY A 222 -7.79 -28.36 -11.22
C GLY A 222 -7.03 -29.63 -11.60
N GLY A 223 -7.72 -30.61 -12.16
CA GLY A 223 -7.12 -31.77 -12.82
C GLY A 223 -6.90 -31.44 -14.29
N ALA A 224 -5.65 -31.50 -14.74
CA ALA A 224 -5.33 -31.50 -16.15
C ALA A 224 -5.82 -32.82 -16.77
N ASP A 225 -6.72 -32.72 -17.74
CA ASP A 225 -6.89 -33.74 -18.79
C ASP A 225 -6.00 -33.38 -19.98
#